data_AF-A0A955RW41-F1
#
_entry.id   AF-A0A955RW41-F1
#
_cell.length_a   1.000
_cell.length_b   1.000
_cell.length_c   1.000
_cell.angle_alpha   90.00
_cell.angle_beta   90.00
_cell.angle_gamma   90.00
#
_symmetry.space_group_name_H-M   'P 1'
#
loop_
_entity.id
_entity.type
_entity.pdbx_description
1 polymer ?
#
loop_
_entity_poly.entity_id
_entity_poly.type
_entity_poly.pdbx_seq_one_letter_code
_entity_poly.pdbx_strand_id
1 'polypeptide(L)'
;NYLRVGRSKDGSWRIFNLRQDFNAADKIQTEDDITASVVVPREKLQHLSADERNACVKFVVNCENKLFQRPDDAIHRGYDKQAEADLTRPNTFLSNYEPLTLADARDYVEDSINFDLYTEPVKKLISGFADAGEEGFFVSSSHPRMIDGKPCKNPRYLQTRPDLVDSQPTYLAKVGARLFRKIPLSKQVHFPVNVVLPGRRNNTADPSIQLPALAVYNPIHYQELPELFMDFICSLTGKSPSTTGFGSEGALTKGPFNAVWPTADLNNALLSYVLTGYHGYSSAAGYVGPNIQVEHDISLLIPEIWCRMTPNERDPEFLIQNGYLEKVQDFTYQDEEVLASRLGYRITTKFVNAFLGRIFNNPITVFTEEMLRPEKQDLDAYAQGVNNIVVTQQRVARQYIADGSIEAACPPLKALLYIMAEGSYNGLKVEDDEFRKLFDRAEILKSDWYAARLQAKRLRDVHMWEQHIKYLEKFSKSGCDSRWKGLTEDKLVFAFQKLDEAKDASFIDKIANTIGLDAGLTSAVKKAVKPKTPTAAV
;
A
#
# COMPACT_ATOMS: atom_id res chain seq x y z
N ASN A 1 17.68 -24.85 -6.20
CA ASN A 1 16.32 -24.27 -6.15
C ASN A 1 16.12 -23.40 -7.37
N TYR A 2 14.91 -23.37 -7.93
CA TYR A 2 14.60 -22.58 -9.11
C TYR A 2 13.39 -21.69 -8.85
N LEU A 3 13.30 -20.57 -9.56
CA LEU A 3 12.14 -19.69 -9.54
C LEU A 3 11.68 -19.40 -10.97
N ARG A 4 10.37 -19.35 -11.19
CA ARG A 4 9.78 -18.81 -12.41
C ARG A 4 9.86 -17.28 -12.36
N VAL A 5 10.27 -16.66 -13.46
CA VAL A 5 10.21 -15.20 -13.65
C VAL A 5 9.59 -14.90 -15.02
N GLY A 6 8.27 -14.95 -15.05
CA GLY A 6 7.44 -14.75 -16.22
C GLY A 6 7.41 -15.93 -17.19
N ARG A 7 6.74 -15.70 -18.31
CA ARG A 7 6.55 -16.66 -19.40
C ARG A 7 7.16 -16.15 -20.69
N SER A 8 7.58 -17.07 -21.55
CA SER A 8 7.99 -16.79 -22.92
C SER A 8 6.77 -16.50 -23.81
N LYS A 9 6.99 -16.01 -25.03
CA LYS A 9 5.93 -15.70 -26.01
C LYS A 9 5.05 -16.92 -26.37
N ASP A 10 5.60 -18.13 -26.27
CA ASP A 10 4.89 -19.40 -26.49
C ASP A 10 4.16 -19.94 -25.24
N GLY A 11 4.20 -19.19 -24.13
CA GLY A 11 3.57 -19.57 -22.86
C GLY A 11 4.42 -20.46 -21.95
N SER A 12 5.61 -20.88 -22.40
CA SER A 12 6.56 -21.67 -21.59
C SER A 12 7.08 -20.89 -20.39
N TRP A 13 7.40 -21.59 -19.29
CA TRP A 13 7.92 -20.97 -18.08
C TRP A 13 9.38 -20.53 -18.27
N ARG A 14 9.71 -19.30 -17.85
CA ARG A 14 11.10 -18.84 -17.76
C ARG A 14 11.62 -19.17 -16.36
N ILE A 15 12.43 -20.22 -16.26
CA ILE A 15 12.91 -20.77 -14.99
C ILE A 15 14.38 -20.40 -14.76
N PHE A 16 14.69 -19.85 -13.59
CA PHE A 16 16.02 -19.37 -13.25
C PHE A 16 16.56 -20.06 -12.01
N ASN A 17 17.84 -20.43 -12.05
CA ASN A 17 18.52 -21.06 -10.92
C ASN A 17 18.85 -20.01 -9.86
N LEU A 18 18.36 -20.25 -8.64
CA LEU A 18 18.70 -19.47 -7.46
C LEU A 18 20.13 -19.79 -7.03
N ARG A 19 20.77 -18.87 -6.32
CA ARG A 19 22.07 -19.16 -5.73
C ARG A 19 21.98 -20.34 -4.76
N GLN A 20 23.06 -21.11 -4.67
CA GLN A 20 23.11 -22.25 -3.77
C GLN A 20 23.00 -21.85 -2.29
N ASP A 21 23.42 -20.62 -1.96
CA ASP A 21 23.32 -20.01 -0.64
C ASP A 21 22.07 -19.15 -0.44
N PHE A 22 21.17 -19.11 -1.44
CA PHE A 22 19.91 -18.38 -1.30
C PHE A 22 18.88 -19.20 -0.52
N ASN A 23 18.36 -18.60 0.53
CA ASN A 23 17.09 -18.96 1.17
C ASN A 23 16.16 -17.76 1.14
N ALA A 24 14.85 -18.02 1.00
CA ALA A 24 13.83 -16.98 1.06
C ALA A 24 13.88 -16.26 2.41
N ALA A 25 13.58 -14.96 2.42
CA ALA A 25 13.56 -14.20 3.65
C ALA A 25 12.39 -14.65 4.55
N ASP A 26 12.65 -14.75 5.86
CA ASP A 26 11.60 -14.89 6.85
C ASP A 26 10.75 -13.61 6.86
N LYS A 27 9.45 -13.77 6.62
CA LYS A 27 8.50 -12.66 6.53
C LYS A 27 7.46 -12.78 7.63
N ILE A 28 7.29 -11.70 8.39
CA ILE A 28 6.21 -11.55 9.35
C ILE A 28 5.27 -10.51 8.79
N GLN A 29 4.01 -10.90 8.58
CA GLN A 29 2.99 -10.00 8.07
C GLN A 29 2.71 -8.89 9.08
N THR A 30 2.78 -7.63 8.64
CA THR A 30 2.48 -6.44 9.47
C THR A 30 1.22 -5.71 9.03
N GLU A 31 0.80 -5.91 7.79
CA GLU A 31 -0.31 -5.25 7.07
C GLU A 31 -0.96 -6.27 6.13
N ASP A 32 -2.22 -6.03 5.75
CA ASP A 32 -2.92 -6.76 4.68
C ASP A 32 -3.86 -5.82 3.91
N ASP A 33 -5.07 -5.57 4.42
CA ASP A 33 -6.08 -4.71 3.80
C ASP A 33 -6.34 -3.43 4.62
N ILE A 34 -6.75 -3.55 5.89
CA ILE A 34 -7.07 -2.39 6.73
C ILE A 34 -5.91 -2.06 7.68
N THR A 35 -5.23 -0.94 7.42
CA THR A 35 -4.06 -0.51 8.20
C THR A 35 -4.25 0.86 8.85
N ALA A 36 -3.89 0.97 10.13
CA ALA A 36 -3.67 2.24 10.80
C ALA A 36 -2.18 2.57 10.83
N SER A 37 -1.83 3.84 10.62
CA SER A 37 -0.43 4.26 10.60
C SER A 37 -0.20 5.64 11.24
N VAL A 38 1.04 5.86 11.70
CA VAL A 38 1.46 7.13 12.30
C VAL A 38 2.89 7.45 11.89
N VAL A 39 3.16 8.75 11.69
CA VAL A 39 4.51 9.27 11.44
C VAL A 39 5.04 9.88 12.74
N VAL A 40 6.23 9.45 13.15
CA VAL A 40 6.83 9.81 14.44
C VAL A 40 8.24 10.38 14.20
N PRO A 41 8.60 11.52 14.82
CA PRO A 41 9.96 12.03 14.79
C PRO A 41 10.94 11.03 15.40
N ARG A 42 12.04 10.75 14.69
CA ARG A 42 13.04 9.75 15.08
C ARG A 42 13.64 10.03 16.46
N GLU A 43 13.90 11.30 16.78
CA GLU A 43 14.50 11.73 18.05
C GLU A 43 13.70 11.37 19.30
N LYS A 44 12.40 11.06 19.15
CA LYS A 44 11.53 10.62 20.25
C LYS A 44 11.60 9.12 20.52
N LEU A 45 12.34 8.38 19.71
CA LEU A 45 12.42 6.94 19.75
C LEU A 45 13.80 6.52 20.21
N GLN A 46 13.85 5.46 21.02
CA GLN A 46 15.10 4.85 21.48
C GLN A 46 15.32 3.54 20.73
N HIS A 47 16.59 3.16 20.55
CA HIS A 47 16.96 1.82 20.05
C HIS A 47 16.42 1.44 18.66
N LEU A 48 16.25 2.43 17.77
CA LEU A 48 16.07 2.15 16.34
C LEU A 48 17.34 1.55 15.73
N SER A 49 17.22 0.96 14.55
CA SER A 49 18.39 0.50 13.79
C SER A 49 19.34 1.65 13.52
N ALA A 50 20.65 1.41 13.51
CA ALA A 50 21.65 2.40 13.08
C ALA A 50 21.46 2.80 11.60
N ASP A 51 20.85 1.91 10.83
CA ASP A 51 20.48 2.09 9.43
C ASP A 51 19.28 3.02 9.22
N GLU A 52 18.49 3.27 10.27
CA GLU A 52 17.36 4.18 10.21
C GLU A 52 17.86 5.61 10.34
N ARG A 53 18.10 6.29 9.20
CA ARG A 53 18.73 7.61 9.16
C ARG A 53 17.73 8.76 9.05
N ASN A 54 16.48 8.45 8.72
CA ASN A 54 15.46 9.40 8.34
C ASN A 54 15.00 10.25 9.54
N ALA A 55 14.58 11.48 9.30
CA ALA A 55 14.18 12.42 10.36
C ALA A 55 12.89 11.96 11.06
N CYS A 56 11.99 11.33 10.31
CA CYS A 56 10.79 10.68 10.83
C CYS A 56 10.71 9.24 10.34
N VAL A 57 9.97 8.43 11.08
CA VAL A 57 9.66 7.05 10.70
C VAL A 57 8.16 6.81 10.74
N LYS A 58 7.68 5.88 9.92
CA LYS A 58 6.28 5.44 9.93
C LYS A 58 6.14 4.13 10.69
N PHE A 59 5.12 4.05 11.54
CA PHE A 59 4.66 2.80 12.14
C PHE A 59 3.30 2.43 11.58
N VAL A 60 3.06 1.13 11.50
CA VAL A 60 1.85 0.52 10.95
C VAL A 60 1.33 -0.52 11.91
N VAL A 61 0.02 -0.72 11.89
CA VAL A 61 -0.64 -1.84 12.54
C VAL A 61 -1.81 -2.30 11.68
N ASN A 62 -1.86 -3.59 11.40
CA ASN A 62 -3.06 -4.20 10.83
C ASN A 62 -4.20 -4.13 11.87
N CYS A 63 -5.31 -3.52 11.47
CA CYS A 63 -6.49 -3.31 12.30
C CYS A 63 -7.32 -4.58 12.52
N GLU A 64 -7.07 -5.61 11.71
CA GLU A 64 -7.84 -6.84 11.63
C GLU A 64 -7.14 -7.96 12.40
N ASN A 65 -7.92 -8.85 13.01
CA ASN A 65 -7.41 -10.12 13.58
C ASN A 65 -7.65 -11.31 12.64
N LYS A 66 -8.56 -11.14 11.67
CA LYS A 66 -8.92 -12.13 10.67
C LYS A 66 -9.02 -11.43 9.32
N LEU A 67 -8.49 -12.07 8.27
CA LEU A 67 -8.36 -11.54 6.92
C LEU A 67 -9.40 -12.20 6.03
N PHE A 68 -10.20 -11.41 5.31
CA PHE A 68 -11.30 -11.94 4.49
C PHE A 68 -10.84 -12.40 3.11
N GLN A 69 -10.08 -13.50 3.10
CA GLN A 69 -9.39 -14.03 1.94
C GLN A 69 -10.36 -14.50 0.85
N ARG A 70 -9.94 -14.32 -0.41
CA ARG A 70 -10.56 -14.91 -1.61
C ARG A 70 -9.58 -15.90 -2.25
N PRO A 71 -9.67 -17.21 -1.93
CA PRO A 71 -8.71 -18.19 -2.40
C PRO A 71 -9.06 -18.64 -3.82
N ASP A 72 -8.77 -17.79 -4.81
CA ASP A 72 -9.10 -18.04 -6.23
C ASP A 72 -8.47 -19.36 -6.74
N ASP A 73 -7.28 -19.71 -6.25
CA ASP A 73 -6.54 -20.90 -6.69
C ASP A 73 -6.94 -22.19 -5.96
N ALA A 74 -7.65 -22.11 -4.83
CA ALA A 74 -8.03 -23.27 -4.03
C ALA A 74 -9.12 -24.14 -4.70
N ILE A 75 -9.70 -23.66 -5.80
CA ILE A 75 -10.55 -24.49 -6.66
C ILE A 75 -9.76 -25.66 -7.28
N HIS A 76 -8.45 -25.48 -7.45
CA HIS A 76 -7.53 -26.51 -7.92
C HIS A 76 -7.00 -27.32 -6.72
N ARG A 77 -7.49 -28.55 -6.59
CA ARG A 77 -7.17 -29.47 -5.49
C ARG A 77 -5.65 -29.62 -5.31
N GLY A 78 -5.19 -29.41 -4.08
CA GLY A 78 -3.78 -29.57 -3.69
C GLY A 78 -2.87 -28.39 -4.03
N TYR A 79 -3.36 -27.38 -4.76
CA TYR A 79 -2.56 -26.25 -5.22
C TYR A 79 -2.37 -25.21 -4.11
N ASP A 80 -3.46 -24.64 -3.60
CA ASP A 80 -3.42 -23.68 -2.48
C ASP A 80 -3.43 -24.41 -1.13
N LYS A 81 -2.24 -24.84 -0.71
CA LYS A 81 -2.05 -25.59 0.53
C LYS A 81 -2.44 -24.78 1.77
N GLN A 82 -2.31 -23.45 1.73
CA GLN A 82 -2.63 -22.60 2.87
C GLN A 82 -4.15 -22.48 3.03
N ALA A 83 -4.87 -22.18 1.94
CA ALA A 83 -6.32 -22.13 1.97
C ALA A 83 -6.93 -23.49 2.35
N GLU A 84 -6.43 -24.60 1.79
CA GLU A 84 -6.90 -25.94 2.16
C GLU A 84 -6.67 -26.26 3.65
N ALA A 85 -5.51 -25.87 4.20
CA ALA A 85 -5.24 -26.05 5.62
C ALA A 85 -6.10 -25.13 6.50
N ASP A 86 -6.45 -23.92 6.05
CA ASP A 86 -7.26 -22.99 6.84
C ASP A 86 -8.75 -23.33 6.79
N LEU A 87 -9.28 -23.70 5.62
CA LEU A 87 -10.70 -24.05 5.42
C LEU A 87 -11.12 -25.28 6.22
N THR A 88 -10.18 -26.17 6.52
CA THR A 88 -10.41 -27.39 7.30
C THR A 88 -10.33 -27.18 8.81
N ARG A 89 -9.98 -25.97 9.26
CA ARG A 89 -9.90 -25.66 10.70
C ARG A 89 -11.29 -25.43 11.30
N PRO A 90 -11.54 -25.93 12.52
CA PRO A 90 -12.75 -25.60 13.27
C PRO A 90 -12.89 -24.08 13.51
N ASN A 91 -14.15 -23.62 13.64
CA ASN A 91 -14.50 -22.22 13.90
C ASN A 91 -14.02 -21.22 12.84
N THR A 92 -13.81 -21.67 11.60
CA THR A 92 -13.58 -20.80 10.46
C THR A 92 -14.91 -20.26 9.93
N PHE A 93 -15.04 -18.94 9.83
CA PHE A 93 -16.19 -18.33 9.16
C PHE A 93 -15.99 -18.47 7.65
N LEU A 94 -16.99 -19.03 6.99
CA LEU A 94 -16.98 -19.38 5.58
C LEU A 94 -18.15 -18.69 4.86
N SER A 95 -17.95 -18.29 3.62
CA SER A 95 -18.99 -17.69 2.78
C SER A 95 -18.79 -18.09 1.32
N ASN A 96 -19.90 -18.26 0.59
CA ASN A 96 -19.92 -18.66 -0.82
C ASN A 96 -19.26 -20.02 -1.12
N TYR A 97 -19.50 -21.02 -0.28
CA TYR A 97 -19.19 -22.44 -0.54
C TYR A 97 -20.48 -23.27 -0.58
N GLU A 98 -20.46 -24.38 -1.31
CA GLU A 98 -21.54 -25.37 -1.27
C GLU A 98 -21.57 -26.08 0.09
N PRO A 99 -22.77 -26.30 0.69
CA PRO A 99 -22.92 -27.14 1.87
C PRO A 99 -22.98 -28.62 1.46
N LEU A 100 -21.85 -29.31 1.57
CA LEU A 100 -21.69 -30.70 1.14
C LEU A 100 -22.15 -31.67 2.23
N THR A 101 -22.74 -32.79 1.84
CA THR A 101 -23.44 -33.75 2.69
C THR A 101 -22.62 -35.03 2.93
N LEU A 102 -23.13 -35.92 3.78
CA LEU A 102 -22.50 -37.24 4.00
C LEU A 102 -22.41 -38.09 2.73
N ALA A 103 -23.38 -37.96 1.81
CA ALA A 103 -23.34 -38.64 0.53
C ALA A 103 -22.16 -38.11 -0.32
N ASP A 104 -22.02 -36.79 -0.41
CA ASP A 104 -20.90 -36.16 -1.14
C ASP A 104 -19.54 -36.59 -0.57
N ALA A 105 -19.42 -36.70 0.75
CA ALA A 105 -18.18 -37.15 1.40
C ALA A 105 -17.80 -38.58 1.00
N ARG A 106 -18.78 -39.51 0.95
CA ARG A 106 -18.57 -40.90 0.52
C ARG A 106 -18.19 -40.97 -0.95
N ASP A 107 -18.93 -40.26 -1.81
CA ASP A 107 -18.66 -40.18 -3.24
C ASP A 107 -17.24 -39.69 -3.52
N TYR A 108 -16.75 -38.71 -2.76
CA TYR A 108 -15.38 -38.21 -2.90
C TYR A 108 -14.33 -39.22 -2.46
N VAL A 109 -14.55 -39.95 -1.37
CA VAL A 109 -13.60 -40.99 -0.94
C VAL A 109 -13.55 -42.14 -1.94
N GLU A 110 -14.69 -42.50 -2.54
CA GLU A 110 -14.77 -43.52 -3.59
C GLU A 110 -14.05 -43.08 -4.89
N ASP A 111 -14.10 -41.79 -5.23
CA ASP A 111 -13.32 -41.18 -6.33
C ASP A 111 -11.84 -40.97 -5.95
N SER A 112 -11.17 -42.09 -5.67
CA SER A 112 -9.81 -42.15 -5.14
C SER A 112 -8.76 -41.33 -5.91
N ILE A 113 -8.85 -41.24 -7.24
CA ILE A 113 -7.90 -40.49 -8.09
C ILE A 113 -7.96 -39.01 -7.77
N ASN A 114 -9.17 -38.49 -7.71
CA ASN A 114 -9.49 -37.09 -7.53
C ASN A 114 -9.37 -36.66 -6.07
N PHE A 115 -9.67 -37.59 -5.16
CA PHE A 115 -9.42 -37.45 -3.73
C PHE A 115 -7.93 -37.31 -3.43
N ASP A 116 -7.07 -38.07 -4.13
CA ASP A 116 -5.64 -38.06 -3.89
C ASP A 116 -4.97 -36.70 -4.20
N LEU A 117 -5.60 -35.88 -5.05
CA LEU A 117 -5.12 -34.54 -5.37
C LEU A 117 -5.21 -33.55 -4.21
N TYR A 118 -6.09 -33.78 -3.23
CA TYR A 118 -6.21 -32.87 -2.08
C TYR A 118 -4.99 -32.95 -1.15
N THR A 119 -4.76 -31.86 -0.41
CA THR A 119 -3.84 -31.92 0.72
C THR A 119 -4.38 -32.79 1.86
N GLU A 120 -3.47 -33.27 2.69
CA GLU A 120 -3.77 -34.13 3.84
C GLU A 120 -4.84 -33.55 4.80
N PRO A 121 -4.86 -32.24 5.13
CA PRO A 121 -5.93 -31.67 5.96
C PRO A 121 -7.33 -31.86 5.38
N VAL A 122 -7.49 -31.70 4.06
CA VAL A 122 -8.78 -31.85 3.39
C VAL A 122 -9.17 -33.32 3.31
N LYS A 123 -8.22 -34.21 3.00
CA LYS A 123 -8.45 -35.66 3.03
C LYS A 123 -8.99 -36.10 4.39
N LYS A 124 -8.34 -35.67 5.48
CA LYS A 124 -8.76 -35.98 6.86
C LYS A 124 -10.14 -35.43 7.20
N LEU A 125 -10.48 -34.23 6.75
CA LEU A 125 -11.80 -33.65 6.96
C LEU A 125 -12.88 -34.51 6.30
N ILE A 126 -12.70 -34.83 5.01
CA ILE A 126 -13.69 -35.57 4.22
C ILE A 126 -13.82 -37.02 4.72
N SER A 127 -12.70 -37.72 4.89
CA SER A 127 -12.72 -39.10 5.38
C SER A 127 -13.29 -39.18 6.79
N GLY A 128 -12.90 -38.26 7.68
CA GLY A 128 -13.43 -38.18 9.04
C GLY A 128 -14.94 -37.93 9.07
N PHE A 129 -15.46 -37.09 8.17
CA PHE A 129 -16.90 -36.85 8.04
C PHE A 129 -17.64 -38.09 7.51
N ALA A 130 -17.07 -38.77 6.49
CA ALA A 130 -17.62 -40.00 5.93
C ALA A 130 -17.66 -41.15 6.95
N ASP A 131 -16.61 -41.31 7.74
CA ASP A 131 -16.45 -42.34 8.76
C ASP A 131 -17.36 -42.11 9.97
N ALA A 132 -17.53 -40.85 10.40
CA ALA A 132 -18.41 -40.49 11.51
C ALA A 132 -19.88 -40.84 11.20
N GLY A 133 -20.30 -40.69 9.94
CA GLY A 133 -21.64 -41.07 9.48
C GLY A 133 -22.77 -40.21 10.07
N GLU A 134 -22.45 -39.05 10.64
CA GLU A 134 -23.43 -38.13 11.25
C GLU A 134 -24.10 -37.23 10.21
N GLU A 135 -25.35 -36.82 10.47
CA GLU A 135 -26.04 -35.82 9.65
C GLU A 135 -25.45 -34.42 9.90
N GLY A 136 -25.09 -33.73 8.81
CA GLY A 136 -24.50 -32.40 8.89
C GLY A 136 -23.98 -31.94 7.53
N PHE A 137 -23.18 -30.86 7.56
CA PHE A 137 -22.56 -30.31 6.37
C PHE A 137 -21.06 -30.07 6.58
N PHE A 138 -20.30 -30.21 5.50
CA PHE A 138 -18.92 -29.75 5.40
C PHE A 138 -18.74 -28.88 4.15
N VAL A 139 -17.58 -28.24 4.02
CA VAL A 139 -17.20 -27.51 2.81
C VAL A 139 -15.88 -28.06 2.28
N SER A 140 -15.64 -27.89 0.98
CA SER A 140 -14.37 -28.21 0.34
C SER A 140 -13.85 -26.98 -0.41
N SER A 141 -12.52 -26.84 -0.45
CA SER A 141 -11.82 -25.82 -1.24
C SER A 141 -12.22 -25.82 -2.71
N SER A 142 -12.50 -27.00 -3.28
CA SER A 142 -12.84 -27.14 -4.70
C SER A 142 -14.32 -26.96 -5.03
N HIS A 143 -15.17 -26.62 -4.06
CA HIS A 143 -16.62 -26.49 -4.25
C HIS A 143 -17.15 -25.12 -3.77
N PRO A 144 -16.78 -24.02 -4.45
CA PRO A 144 -17.48 -22.75 -4.28
C PRO A 144 -18.98 -22.91 -4.55
N ARG A 145 -19.79 -22.05 -3.93
CA ARG A 145 -21.24 -21.98 -4.13
C ARG A 145 -21.58 -21.88 -5.61
N MET A 146 -22.57 -22.63 -6.06
CA MET A 146 -23.12 -22.59 -7.40
C MET A 146 -24.10 -21.41 -7.52
N ILE A 147 -23.88 -20.57 -8.52
CA ILE A 147 -24.75 -19.45 -8.91
C ILE A 147 -25.10 -19.65 -10.38
N ASP A 148 -26.38 -19.86 -10.67
CA ASP A 148 -26.88 -20.15 -12.02
C ASP A 148 -26.11 -21.30 -12.71
N GLY A 149 -25.82 -22.36 -11.96
CA GLY A 149 -25.13 -23.55 -12.45
C GLY A 149 -23.62 -23.39 -12.66
N LYS A 150 -23.01 -22.29 -12.20
CA LYS A 150 -21.55 -22.07 -12.27
C LYS A 150 -20.95 -21.83 -10.89
N PRO A 151 -19.72 -22.32 -10.60
CA PRO A 151 -19.04 -22.00 -9.36
C PRO A 151 -18.85 -20.48 -9.19
N CYS A 152 -19.14 -19.97 -8.00
CA CYS A 152 -18.93 -18.59 -7.63
C CYS A 152 -17.45 -18.22 -7.77
N LYS A 153 -17.16 -17.09 -8.44
CA LYS A 153 -15.79 -16.54 -8.55
C LYS A 153 -15.37 -15.71 -7.32
N ASN A 154 -16.11 -15.81 -6.22
CA ASN A 154 -15.84 -15.09 -4.98
C ASN A 154 -16.05 -15.97 -3.74
N PRO A 155 -15.40 -17.16 -3.66
CA PRO A 155 -15.38 -17.94 -2.43
C PRO A 155 -14.64 -17.15 -1.34
N ARG A 156 -15.09 -17.22 -0.09
CA ARG A 156 -14.52 -16.40 0.98
C ARG A 156 -14.40 -17.14 2.31
N TYR A 157 -13.34 -16.83 3.05
CA TYR A 157 -13.19 -17.27 4.43
C TYR A 157 -12.47 -16.22 5.27
N LEU A 158 -12.69 -16.22 6.58
CA LEU A 158 -11.94 -15.39 7.52
C LEU A 158 -10.72 -16.15 8.03
N GLN A 159 -9.59 -15.97 7.36
CA GLN A 159 -8.28 -16.49 7.77
C GLN A 159 -7.86 -15.83 9.08
N THR A 160 -7.58 -16.61 10.13
CA THR A 160 -6.93 -16.04 11.33
C THR A 160 -5.53 -15.57 10.95
N ARG A 161 -5.18 -14.33 11.32
CA ARG A 161 -3.89 -13.75 10.99
C ARG A 161 -2.72 -14.70 11.30
N PRO A 162 -1.78 -14.92 10.35
CA PRO A 162 -0.71 -15.90 10.52
C PRO A 162 0.13 -15.69 11.80
N ASP A 163 0.39 -14.44 12.20
CA ASP A 163 1.16 -14.11 13.41
C ASP A 163 0.44 -14.45 14.73
N LEU A 164 -0.89 -14.61 14.68
CA LEU A 164 -1.71 -15.09 15.81
C LEU A 164 -1.84 -16.60 15.83
N VAL A 165 -1.76 -17.25 14.66
CA VAL A 165 -1.75 -18.71 14.53
C VAL A 165 -0.41 -19.28 14.98
N ASP A 166 0.69 -18.70 14.49
CA ASP A 166 2.05 -19.03 14.89
C ASP A 166 2.79 -17.76 15.32
N SER A 167 2.93 -17.61 16.63
CA SER A 167 3.61 -16.48 17.24
C SER A 167 5.14 -16.65 17.32
N GLN A 168 5.66 -17.85 17.06
CA GLN A 168 7.09 -18.15 17.22
C GLN A 168 7.97 -17.31 16.27
N PRO A 169 7.68 -17.16 14.96
CA PRO A 169 8.46 -16.30 14.08
C PRO A 169 8.52 -14.85 14.58
N THR A 170 7.38 -14.30 15.01
CA THR A 170 7.28 -12.94 15.57
C THR A 170 8.12 -12.79 16.83
N TYR A 171 8.10 -13.78 17.72
CA TYR A 171 8.95 -13.81 18.91
C TYR A 171 10.43 -13.83 18.53
N LEU A 172 10.84 -14.73 17.61
CA LEU A 172 12.23 -14.85 17.16
C LEU A 172 12.74 -13.58 16.50
N ALA A 173 11.94 -12.91 15.66
CA ALA A 173 12.33 -11.63 15.06
C ALA A 173 12.52 -10.53 16.11
N LYS A 174 11.64 -10.46 17.13
CA LYS A 174 11.79 -9.50 18.24
C LYS A 174 13.06 -9.78 19.05
N VAL A 175 13.36 -11.04 19.35
CA VAL A 175 14.58 -11.43 20.07
C VAL A 175 15.82 -11.15 19.22
N GLY A 176 15.81 -11.51 17.94
CA GLY A 176 16.93 -11.26 17.02
C GLY A 176 17.23 -9.76 16.88
N ALA A 177 16.21 -8.93 16.64
CA ALA A 177 16.37 -7.48 16.57
C ALA A 177 16.83 -6.89 17.90
N ARG A 178 16.33 -7.41 19.03
CA ARG A 178 16.76 -7.01 20.38
C ARG A 178 18.25 -7.27 20.59
N LEU A 179 18.74 -8.46 20.25
CA LEU A 179 20.15 -8.82 20.39
C LEU A 179 21.02 -7.99 19.45
N PHE A 180 20.63 -7.88 18.18
CA PHE A 180 21.36 -7.11 17.17
C PHE A 180 21.52 -5.64 17.56
N ARG A 181 20.44 -5.00 18.05
CA ARG A 181 20.42 -3.59 18.44
C ARG A 181 20.76 -3.36 19.93
N LYS A 182 21.14 -4.42 20.65
CA LYS A 182 21.49 -4.39 22.09
C LYS A 182 20.43 -3.73 22.98
N ILE A 183 19.16 -4.08 22.78
CA ILE A 183 18.02 -3.44 23.46
C ILE A 183 17.78 -4.10 24.84
N PRO A 184 17.79 -3.35 25.97
CA PRO A 184 17.51 -3.90 27.30
C PRO A 184 16.12 -4.52 27.39
N LEU A 185 15.95 -5.64 28.13
CA LEU A 185 14.67 -6.38 28.23
C LEU A 185 13.47 -5.52 28.63
N SER A 186 13.69 -4.48 29.45
CA SER A 186 12.67 -3.52 29.89
C SER A 186 12.23 -2.52 28.81
N LYS A 187 12.92 -2.47 27.66
CA LYS A 187 12.65 -1.55 26.55
C LYS A 187 11.99 -2.27 25.38
N GLN A 188 11.14 -1.55 24.65
CA GLN A 188 10.43 -2.07 23.49
C GLN A 188 11.36 -2.19 22.27
N VAL A 189 11.08 -3.17 21.41
CA VAL A 189 11.70 -3.31 20.08
C VAL A 189 10.77 -2.67 19.06
N HIS A 190 11.27 -1.70 18.30
CA HIS A 190 10.51 -0.99 17.27
C HIS A 190 10.85 -1.49 15.87
N PHE A 191 9.83 -1.71 15.05
CA PHE A 191 9.96 -2.06 13.63
C PHE A 191 9.23 -0.99 12.80
N PRO A 192 9.87 0.17 12.54
CA PRO A 192 9.31 1.14 11.61
C PRO A 192 9.35 0.60 10.18
N VAL A 193 8.50 1.16 9.32
CA VAL A 193 8.62 1.00 7.86
C VAL A 193 10.01 1.48 7.43
N ASN A 194 10.67 0.73 6.54
CA ASN A 194 11.96 1.15 5.99
C ASN A 194 11.86 1.54 4.51
N VAL A 195 10.84 1.07 3.81
CA VAL A 195 10.64 1.29 2.38
C VAL A 195 9.17 1.14 2.02
N VAL A 196 8.71 1.89 1.01
CA VAL A 196 7.34 1.81 0.48
C VAL A 196 7.39 1.36 -0.98
N LEU A 197 6.80 0.19 -1.26
CA LEU A 197 6.95 -0.53 -2.53
C LEU A 197 5.58 -0.83 -3.15
N PRO A 198 4.87 0.17 -3.71
CA PRO A 198 3.57 -0.07 -4.34
C PRO A 198 3.65 -1.09 -5.49
N GLY A 199 2.60 -1.91 -5.63
CA GLY A 199 2.40 -2.77 -6.79
C GLY A 199 1.56 -2.09 -7.85
N ARG A 200 1.79 -2.41 -9.12
CA ARG A 200 0.92 -2.01 -10.23
C ARG A 200 0.43 -3.24 -10.96
N ARG A 201 -0.88 -3.30 -11.17
CA ARG A 201 -1.46 -4.29 -12.06
C ARG A 201 -1.39 -3.79 -13.49
N ASN A 202 -0.47 -4.36 -14.25
CA ASN A 202 -0.39 -4.16 -15.68
C ASN A 202 -1.25 -5.19 -16.42
N ASN A 203 -1.76 -4.82 -17.60
CA ASN A 203 -2.58 -5.69 -18.44
C ASN A 203 -2.28 -5.47 -19.93
N THR A 204 -2.56 -6.50 -20.71
CA THR A 204 -2.61 -6.44 -22.17
C THR A 204 -3.76 -5.55 -22.64
N ALA A 205 -3.74 -5.20 -23.92
CA ALA A 205 -4.90 -4.58 -24.56
C ALA A 205 -6.11 -5.52 -24.50
N ASP A 206 -7.30 -4.92 -24.46
CA ASP A 206 -8.58 -5.60 -24.61
C ASP A 206 -9.36 -4.95 -25.77
N PRO A 207 -9.26 -5.51 -26.99
CA PRO A 207 -9.95 -4.97 -28.16
C PRO A 207 -11.48 -4.98 -28.03
N SER A 208 -12.05 -5.85 -27.20
CA SER A 208 -13.51 -5.98 -27.06
C SER A 208 -14.15 -4.74 -26.43
N ILE A 209 -13.37 -3.99 -25.65
CA ILE A 209 -13.76 -2.74 -24.99
C ILE A 209 -12.87 -1.56 -25.39
N GLN A 210 -12.11 -1.70 -26.48
CA GLN A 210 -11.19 -0.70 -27.03
C GLN A 210 -10.19 -0.16 -26.00
N LEU A 211 -9.73 -1.02 -25.09
CA LEU A 211 -8.78 -0.64 -24.05
C LEU A 211 -7.35 -0.95 -24.52
N PRO A 212 -6.45 0.05 -24.58
CA PRO A 212 -5.04 -0.20 -24.88
C PRO A 212 -4.33 -0.93 -23.73
N ALA A 213 -3.11 -1.39 -23.97
CA ALA A 213 -2.32 -2.05 -22.93
C ALA A 213 -1.90 -1.04 -21.84
N LEU A 214 -2.22 -1.33 -20.58
CA LEU A 214 -1.58 -0.68 -19.42
C LEU A 214 -0.36 -1.53 -19.04
N ALA A 215 0.67 -1.52 -19.86
CA ALA A 215 1.87 -2.35 -19.67
C ALA A 215 3.17 -1.61 -20.00
N VAL A 216 3.20 -0.30 -19.79
CA VAL A 216 4.34 0.58 -20.12
C VAL A 216 5.47 0.55 -19.08
N TYR A 217 5.23 -0.05 -17.92
CA TYR A 217 6.22 -0.14 -16.86
C TYR A 217 7.15 -1.33 -17.05
N ASN A 218 8.43 -1.12 -16.78
CA ASN A 218 9.41 -2.18 -16.59
C ASN A 218 9.18 -2.89 -15.22
N PRO A 219 9.99 -3.90 -14.85
CA PRO A 219 9.82 -4.62 -13.57
C PRO A 219 9.76 -3.73 -12.32
N ILE A 220 10.60 -2.69 -12.25
CA ILE A 220 10.75 -1.79 -11.10
C ILE A 220 10.99 -0.35 -11.59
N HIS A 221 10.05 0.53 -11.27
CA HIS A 221 10.19 1.98 -11.47
C HIS A 221 10.44 2.69 -10.16
N TYR A 222 11.22 3.77 -10.20
CA TYR A 222 11.31 4.79 -9.15
C TYR A 222 10.62 6.05 -9.63
N GLN A 223 9.76 6.63 -8.80
CA GLN A 223 9.12 7.90 -9.12
C GLN A 223 9.44 8.93 -8.04
N GLU A 224 9.82 10.12 -8.48
CA GLU A 224 9.86 11.30 -7.63
C GLU A 224 8.43 11.64 -7.16
N LEU A 225 8.32 12.45 -6.11
CA LEU A 225 7.03 12.69 -5.46
C LEU A 225 5.93 13.24 -6.40
N PRO A 226 6.20 14.15 -7.35
CA PRO A 226 5.16 14.61 -8.27
C PRO A 226 4.55 13.46 -9.09
N GLU A 227 5.38 12.69 -9.78
CA GLU A 227 4.95 11.56 -10.62
C GLU A 227 4.31 10.45 -9.79
N LEU A 228 4.87 10.14 -8.61
CA LEU A 228 4.31 9.18 -7.68
C LEU A 228 2.90 9.60 -7.22
N PHE A 229 2.68 10.90 -6.98
CA PHE A 229 1.36 11.40 -6.59
C PHE A 229 0.38 11.49 -7.76
N MET A 230 0.82 11.69 -9.00
CA MET A 230 -0.07 11.49 -10.16
C MET A 230 -0.67 10.09 -10.15
N ASP A 231 0.16 9.10 -9.82
CA ASP A 231 -0.25 7.71 -9.75
C ASP A 231 -1.12 7.41 -8.54
N PHE A 232 -0.78 7.90 -7.35
CA PHE A 232 -1.60 7.73 -6.15
C PHE A 232 -2.95 8.46 -6.22
N ILE A 233 -3.05 9.58 -6.93
CA ILE A 233 -4.31 10.29 -7.14
C ILE A 233 -5.26 9.46 -8.01
N CYS A 234 -4.72 8.76 -9.01
CA CYS A 234 -5.52 8.08 -10.03
C CYS A 234 -5.74 6.60 -9.75
N SER A 235 -4.77 5.91 -9.14
CA SER A 235 -4.78 4.47 -8.90
C SER A 235 -5.33 3.69 -10.11
N LEU A 236 -4.59 3.77 -11.21
CA LEU A 236 -5.02 3.30 -12.53
C LEU A 236 -5.20 1.78 -12.55
N THR A 237 -6.24 1.34 -13.27
CA THR A 237 -6.52 -0.08 -13.50
C THR A 237 -7.07 -0.30 -14.91
N GLY A 238 -6.68 -1.39 -15.56
CA GLY A 238 -7.29 -1.81 -16.82
C GLY A 238 -8.64 -2.53 -16.65
N LYS A 239 -9.10 -2.75 -15.42
CA LYS A 239 -10.46 -3.25 -15.18
C LYS A 239 -11.45 -2.09 -15.18
N SER A 240 -12.66 -2.32 -15.71
CA SER A 240 -13.75 -1.34 -15.76
C SER A 240 -13.29 0.00 -16.38
N PRO A 241 -12.86 0.00 -17.66
CA PRO A 241 -12.42 1.23 -18.31
C PRO A 241 -13.54 2.26 -18.36
N SER A 242 -13.14 3.52 -18.36
CA SER A 242 -14.09 4.63 -18.55
C SER A 242 -14.39 4.83 -20.04
N THR A 243 -15.27 5.77 -20.37
CA THR A 243 -15.47 6.25 -21.75
C THR A 243 -14.22 6.90 -22.36
N THR A 244 -13.26 7.33 -21.54
CA THR A 244 -12.04 8.06 -21.94
C THR A 244 -10.84 7.56 -21.14
N GLY A 245 -10.23 6.45 -21.58
CA GLY A 245 -9.03 5.87 -20.99
C GLY A 245 -9.27 4.86 -19.84
N PHE A 246 -8.22 4.57 -19.08
CA PHE A 246 -8.19 3.56 -18.03
C PHE A 246 -9.21 3.81 -16.90
N GLY A 247 -9.56 2.73 -16.20
CA GLY A 247 -10.29 2.78 -14.94
C GLY A 247 -9.43 3.40 -13.84
N SER A 248 -10.07 3.89 -12.78
CA SER A 248 -9.44 4.49 -11.61
C SER A 248 -10.10 3.93 -10.37
N GLU A 249 -9.30 3.41 -9.44
CA GLU A 249 -9.77 2.99 -8.11
C GLU A 249 -9.93 4.18 -7.14
N GLY A 250 -9.62 5.39 -7.60
CA GLY A 250 -9.63 6.61 -6.82
C GLY A 250 -8.39 6.75 -5.94
N ALA A 251 -8.23 7.92 -5.31
CA ALA A 251 -7.02 8.24 -4.56
C ALA A 251 -6.63 7.12 -3.58
N LEU A 252 -5.38 6.66 -3.67
CA LEU A 252 -4.78 5.64 -2.81
C LEU A 252 -5.55 4.31 -2.80
N THR A 253 -6.25 3.98 -3.89
CA THR A 253 -7.17 2.82 -4.01
C THR A 253 -8.32 2.84 -2.99
N LYS A 254 -8.65 4.03 -2.46
CA LYS A 254 -9.67 4.20 -1.41
C LYS A 254 -10.98 4.81 -1.92
N GLY A 255 -11.19 4.93 -3.23
CA GLY A 255 -12.43 5.49 -3.79
C GLY A 255 -13.71 4.89 -3.18
N PRO A 256 -13.84 3.55 -3.09
CA PRO A 256 -15.01 2.90 -2.47
C PRO A 256 -15.09 3.00 -0.94
N PHE A 257 -14.03 3.46 -0.27
CA PHE A 257 -13.86 3.35 1.19
C PHE A 257 -13.66 4.71 1.87
N ASN A 258 -13.77 5.81 1.13
CA ASN A 258 -13.55 7.15 1.65
C ASN A 258 -14.82 8.00 1.57
N ALA A 259 -15.41 8.27 2.74
CA ALA A 259 -16.62 9.07 2.88
C ALA A 259 -16.34 10.59 3.00
N VAL A 260 -15.08 11.02 2.88
CA VAL A 260 -14.69 12.44 2.89
C VAL A 260 -13.94 12.79 1.60
N TRP A 261 -13.65 14.09 1.41
CA TRP A 261 -12.85 14.52 0.27
C TRP A 261 -11.48 13.82 0.23
N PRO A 262 -11.10 13.21 -0.90
CA PRO A 262 -9.84 12.47 -1.02
C PRO A 262 -8.60 13.32 -0.75
N THR A 263 -8.69 14.64 -0.88
CA THR A 263 -7.60 15.58 -0.57
C THR A 263 -7.12 15.50 0.87
N ALA A 264 -7.99 15.14 1.84
CA ALA A 264 -7.57 14.93 3.22
C ALA A 264 -6.54 13.79 3.33
N ASP A 265 -6.80 12.67 2.65
CA ASP A 265 -5.91 11.52 2.62
C ASP A 265 -4.63 11.82 1.82
N LEU A 266 -4.76 12.49 0.67
CA LEU A 266 -3.61 12.85 -0.17
C LEU A 266 -2.66 13.83 0.54
N ASN A 267 -3.18 14.83 1.25
CA ASN A 267 -2.37 15.76 2.06
C ASN A 267 -1.59 15.01 3.14
N ASN A 268 -2.26 14.09 3.84
CA ASN A 268 -1.64 13.27 4.87
C ASN A 268 -0.58 12.31 4.30
N ALA A 269 -0.88 11.70 3.14
CA ALA A 269 0.07 10.84 2.44
C ALA A 269 1.31 11.62 2.00
N LEU A 270 1.14 12.80 1.38
CA LEU A 270 2.28 13.61 0.92
C LEU A 270 3.18 13.98 2.09
N LEU A 271 2.60 14.50 3.19
CA LEU A 271 3.38 14.80 4.39
C LEU A 271 4.05 13.55 4.97
N SER A 272 3.41 12.37 4.91
CA SER A 272 4.07 11.14 5.32
C SER A 272 5.33 10.86 4.51
N TYR A 273 5.28 10.95 3.18
CA TYR A 273 6.46 10.75 2.33
C TYR A 273 7.54 11.80 2.57
N VAL A 274 7.16 13.08 2.61
CA VAL A 274 8.09 14.19 2.78
C VAL A 274 8.79 14.16 4.15
N LEU A 275 8.03 13.94 5.23
CA LEU A 275 8.57 13.94 6.59
C LEU A 275 9.48 12.75 6.85
N THR A 276 9.09 11.57 6.32
CA THR A 276 9.91 10.36 6.43
C THR A 276 11.02 10.33 5.41
N GLY A 277 10.99 11.09 4.32
CA GLY A 277 11.97 10.98 3.24
C GLY A 277 11.92 9.61 2.55
N TYR A 278 10.77 8.93 2.55
CA TYR A 278 10.64 7.66 1.84
C TYR A 278 10.54 7.86 0.33
N HIS A 279 11.04 6.88 -0.41
CA HIS A 279 11.03 6.84 -1.86
C HIS A 279 9.96 5.85 -2.35
N GLY A 280 9.25 6.19 -3.43
CA GLY A 280 8.25 5.32 -4.04
C GLY A 280 8.85 4.50 -5.17
N TYR A 281 9.04 3.20 -4.94
CA TYR A 281 9.39 2.26 -6.00
C TYR A 281 8.20 1.39 -6.35
N SER A 282 7.72 1.45 -7.58
CA SER A 282 6.61 0.63 -8.04
C SER A 282 7.07 -0.63 -8.76
N SER A 283 6.34 -1.73 -8.59
CA SER A 283 6.65 -3.01 -9.21
C SER A 283 5.54 -3.50 -10.14
N ALA A 284 5.93 -4.09 -11.27
CA ALA A 284 4.99 -4.62 -12.25
C ALA A 284 4.44 -5.98 -11.82
N ALA A 285 3.11 -6.12 -11.83
CA ALA A 285 2.38 -7.37 -11.72
C ALA A 285 1.49 -7.57 -12.95
N GLY A 286 1.18 -8.82 -13.29
CA GLY A 286 0.43 -9.19 -14.49
C GLY A 286 1.33 -9.26 -15.71
N TYR A 287 1.76 -8.10 -16.24
CA TYR A 287 2.52 -7.99 -17.49
C TYR A 287 3.66 -6.96 -17.42
N VAL A 288 4.70 -7.18 -18.21
CA VAL A 288 5.77 -6.20 -18.50
C VAL A 288 5.84 -6.04 -20.02
N GLY A 289 5.40 -4.90 -20.54
CA GLY A 289 5.06 -4.77 -21.96
C GLY A 289 3.86 -5.63 -22.36
N PRO A 290 3.37 -5.50 -23.60
CA PRO A 290 2.17 -6.20 -24.05
C PRO A 290 2.34 -7.71 -24.19
N ASN A 291 3.57 -8.24 -24.25
CA ASN A 291 3.83 -9.62 -24.65
C ASN A 291 4.39 -10.53 -23.54
N ILE A 292 4.84 -9.97 -22.41
CA ILE A 292 5.52 -10.76 -21.37
C ILE A 292 4.66 -10.81 -20.10
N GLN A 293 4.01 -11.95 -19.90
CA GLN A 293 3.25 -12.22 -18.68
C GLN A 293 4.20 -12.56 -17.53
N VAL A 294 4.03 -11.87 -16.40
CA VAL A 294 4.82 -12.04 -15.16
C VAL A 294 3.99 -12.47 -13.97
N GLU A 295 2.65 -12.45 -14.06
CA GLU A 295 1.74 -12.76 -12.95
C GLU A 295 2.18 -12.02 -11.66
N HIS A 296 2.50 -12.74 -10.58
CA HIS A 296 3.06 -12.16 -9.34
C HIS A 296 4.54 -12.51 -9.13
N ASP A 297 5.23 -13.03 -10.15
CA ASP A 297 6.62 -13.48 -10.02
C ASP A 297 7.56 -12.34 -9.58
N ILE A 298 7.37 -11.15 -10.16
CA ILE A 298 8.13 -9.95 -9.75
C ILE A 298 7.70 -9.49 -8.36
N SER A 299 6.39 -9.47 -8.06
CA SER A 299 5.87 -9.06 -6.74
C SER A 299 6.50 -9.86 -5.60
N LEU A 300 6.68 -11.17 -5.77
CA LEU A 300 7.32 -12.04 -4.79
C LEU A 300 8.83 -11.77 -4.62
N LEU A 301 9.50 -11.28 -5.68
CA LEU A 301 10.92 -10.94 -5.66
C LEU A 301 11.22 -9.62 -4.97
N ILE A 302 10.28 -8.67 -4.96
CA ILE A 302 10.48 -7.32 -4.40
C ILE A 302 11.02 -7.37 -2.95
N PRO A 303 10.38 -8.02 -1.96
CA PRO A 303 10.93 -8.06 -0.61
C PRO A 303 12.31 -8.74 -0.55
N GLU A 304 12.57 -9.71 -1.44
CA GLU A 304 13.84 -10.43 -1.48
C GLU A 304 14.99 -9.56 -2.03
N ILE A 305 14.71 -8.72 -3.02
CA ILE A 305 15.69 -7.77 -3.56
C ILE A 305 16.01 -6.71 -2.50
N TRP A 306 14.97 -6.06 -1.95
CA TRP A 306 15.18 -4.93 -1.06
C TRP A 306 15.83 -5.34 0.26
N CYS A 307 15.41 -6.44 0.89
CA CYS A 307 15.99 -6.84 2.19
C CYS A 307 17.48 -7.19 2.09
N ARG A 308 17.99 -7.48 0.88
CA ARG A 308 19.41 -7.77 0.60
C ARG A 308 20.20 -6.57 0.10
N MET A 309 19.59 -5.39 -0.02
CA MET A 309 20.27 -4.12 -0.29
C MET A 309 20.49 -3.36 1.02
N THR A 310 21.63 -2.67 1.16
CA THR A 310 21.86 -1.74 2.28
C THR A 310 21.00 -0.48 2.10
N PRO A 311 20.79 0.34 3.16
CA PRO A 311 20.05 1.60 3.02
C PRO A 311 20.60 2.52 1.92
N ASN A 312 21.92 2.64 1.81
CA ASN A 312 22.57 3.46 0.78
C ASN A 312 22.34 2.89 -0.64
N GLU A 313 22.31 1.57 -0.79
CA GLU A 313 22.05 0.95 -2.10
C GLU A 313 20.59 1.10 -2.56
N ARG A 314 19.67 1.39 -1.64
CA ARG A 314 18.24 1.64 -1.93
C ARG A 314 17.94 3.12 -2.20
N ASP A 315 18.91 3.99 -1.96
CA ASP A 315 18.78 5.42 -2.17
C ASP A 315 18.74 5.74 -3.68
N PRO A 316 17.74 6.47 -4.17
CA PRO A 316 17.59 6.73 -5.60
C PRO A 316 18.74 7.57 -6.15
N GLU A 317 19.32 8.49 -5.38
CA GLU A 317 20.47 9.29 -5.83
C GLU A 317 21.68 8.38 -6.07
N PHE A 318 21.95 7.46 -5.13
CA PHE A 318 22.99 6.44 -5.33
C PHE A 318 22.71 5.59 -6.57
N LEU A 319 21.47 5.15 -6.76
CA LEU A 319 21.09 4.31 -7.91
C LEU A 319 21.21 5.06 -9.24
N ILE A 320 20.83 6.35 -9.30
CA ILE A 320 20.94 7.19 -10.50
C ILE A 320 22.41 7.46 -10.83
N GLN A 321 23.20 7.92 -9.86
CA GLN A 321 24.63 8.25 -10.06
C GLN A 321 25.45 7.05 -10.58
N ASN A 322 25.10 5.84 -10.17
CA ASN A 322 25.79 4.61 -10.60
C ASN A 322 25.20 3.97 -11.86
N GLY A 323 24.15 4.58 -12.45
CA GLY A 323 23.47 4.09 -13.66
C GLY A 323 22.64 2.82 -13.44
N TYR A 324 22.21 2.57 -12.20
CA TYR A 324 21.27 1.52 -11.85
C TYR A 324 19.82 1.92 -12.16
N LEU A 325 19.53 3.22 -12.17
CA LEU A 325 18.29 3.80 -12.66
C LEU A 325 18.55 4.68 -13.90
N GLU A 326 17.65 4.63 -14.88
CA GLU A 326 17.63 5.55 -16.02
C GLU A 326 16.30 6.33 -16.05
N LYS A 327 16.35 7.66 -16.29
CA LYS A 327 15.15 8.51 -16.43
C LYS A 327 14.45 8.15 -17.74
N VAL A 328 13.13 7.96 -17.68
CA VAL A 328 12.29 7.86 -18.88
C VAL A 328 12.06 9.27 -19.41
N GLN A 329 12.25 9.47 -20.71
CA GLN A 329 12.17 10.79 -21.35
C GLN A 329 10.91 10.89 -22.22
N ASP A 330 10.36 12.09 -22.32
CA ASP A 330 9.36 12.41 -23.33
C ASP A 330 9.96 12.26 -24.73
N PHE A 331 9.12 11.89 -25.70
CA PHE A 331 9.55 11.72 -27.09
C PHE A 331 8.40 12.00 -28.06
N THR A 332 8.73 12.28 -29.31
CA THR A 332 7.74 12.45 -30.39
C THR A 332 7.50 11.13 -31.10
N TYR A 333 6.23 10.77 -31.31
CA TYR A 333 5.83 9.61 -32.09
C TYR A 333 4.57 9.96 -32.88
N GLN A 334 4.58 9.72 -34.20
CA GLN A 334 3.48 10.09 -35.11
C GLN A 334 3.03 11.55 -34.97
N ASP A 335 4.00 12.48 -34.89
CA ASP A 335 3.78 13.94 -34.72
C ASP A 335 3.09 14.34 -33.39
N GLU A 336 2.88 13.41 -32.47
CA GLU A 336 2.37 13.66 -31.12
C GLU A 336 3.48 13.53 -30.07
N GLU A 337 3.41 14.38 -29.05
CA GLU A 337 4.29 14.30 -27.88
C GLU A 337 3.78 13.22 -26.92
N VAL A 338 4.64 12.25 -26.61
CA VAL A 338 4.39 11.18 -25.64
C VAL A 338 5.05 11.55 -24.32
N LEU A 339 4.23 11.87 -23.30
CA LEU A 339 4.69 12.32 -21.98
C LEU A 339 5.17 11.17 -21.08
N ALA A 340 6.15 10.41 -21.55
CA ALA A 340 6.68 9.23 -20.86
C ALA A 340 7.51 9.56 -19.61
N SER A 341 7.97 10.81 -19.43
CA SER A 341 8.66 11.26 -18.21
C SER A 341 7.83 11.08 -16.95
N ARG A 342 6.48 11.05 -17.07
CA ARG A 342 5.55 10.75 -15.96
C ARG A 342 5.76 9.36 -15.34
N LEU A 343 6.46 8.45 -16.04
CA LEU A 343 6.82 7.13 -15.53
C LEU A 343 8.05 7.17 -14.60
N GLY A 344 8.72 8.32 -14.47
CA GLY A 344 9.89 8.53 -13.62
C GLY A 344 11.14 7.84 -14.16
N TYR A 345 11.77 7.05 -13.30
CA TYR A 345 12.98 6.28 -13.58
C TYR A 345 12.66 4.80 -13.58
N ARG A 346 13.52 4.02 -14.23
CA ARG A 346 13.36 2.56 -14.33
C ARG A 346 14.69 1.85 -14.12
N ILE A 347 14.66 0.62 -13.58
CA ILE A 347 15.89 -0.16 -13.39
C ILE A 347 16.58 -0.51 -14.71
N THR A 348 17.90 -0.61 -14.67
CA THR A 348 18.74 -0.95 -15.84
C THR A 348 19.32 -2.36 -15.74
N THR A 349 19.98 -2.83 -16.80
CA THR A 349 20.77 -4.08 -16.76
C THR A 349 21.86 -4.05 -15.69
N LYS A 350 22.41 -2.87 -15.36
CA LYS A 350 23.37 -2.74 -14.25
C LYS A 350 22.72 -3.06 -12.91
N PHE A 351 21.49 -2.60 -12.67
CA PHE A 351 20.74 -2.92 -11.43
C PHE A 351 20.53 -4.43 -11.33
N VAL A 352 20.10 -5.04 -12.43
CA VAL A 352 19.91 -6.49 -12.53
C VAL A 352 21.19 -7.23 -12.16
N ASN A 353 22.31 -6.88 -12.79
CA ASN A 353 23.58 -7.53 -12.50
C ASN A 353 24.01 -7.38 -11.02
N ALA A 354 23.90 -6.17 -10.46
CA ALA A 354 24.39 -5.85 -9.13
C ALA A 354 23.53 -6.44 -7.99
N PHE A 355 22.21 -6.40 -8.13
CA PHE A 355 21.29 -6.71 -7.02
C PHE A 355 20.56 -8.04 -7.19
N LEU A 356 20.17 -8.42 -8.41
CA LEU A 356 19.61 -9.76 -8.65
C LEU A 356 20.69 -10.84 -8.56
N GLY A 357 21.98 -10.49 -8.67
CA GLY A 357 23.12 -11.39 -8.40
C GLY A 357 23.22 -11.83 -6.93
N ARG A 358 22.42 -11.26 -6.03
CA ARG A 358 22.26 -11.70 -4.63
C ARG A 358 21.22 -12.82 -4.48
N ILE A 359 20.47 -13.12 -5.54
CA ILE A 359 19.35 -14.08 -5.56
C ILE A 359 19.60 -15.18 -6.60
N PHE A 360 20.02 -14.80 -7.80
CA PHE A 360 20.16 -15.69 -8.95
C PHE A 360 21.62 -15.94 -9.31
N ASN A 361 21.91 -17.14 -9.84
CA ASN A 361 23.24 -17.49 -10.34
C ASN A 361 23.61 -16.75 -11.63
N ASN A 362 22.62 -16.50 -12.50
CA ASN A 362 22.82 -15.78 -13.77
C ASN A 362 21.85 -14.59 -13.87
N PRO A 363 22.12 -13.49 -13.14
CA PRO A 363 21.16 -12.41 -12.97
C PRO A 363 20.80 -11.70 -14.27
N ILE A 364 21.74 -11.50 -15.20
CA ILE A 364 21.53 -10.75 -16.45
C ILE A 364 20.46 -11.39 -17.34
N THR A 365 20.22 -12.71 -17.21
CA THR A 365 19.20 -13.42 -18.00
C THR A 365 17.79 -13.32 -17.45
N VAL A 366 17.63 -12.87 -16.20
CA VAL A 366 16.34 -12.86 -15.49
C VAL A 366 15.35 -11.91 -16.17
N PHE A 367 15.79 -10.67 -16.41
CA PHE A 367 15.01 -9.68 -17.15
C PHE A 367 15.65 -9.45 -18.52
N THR A 368 14.89 -9.73 -19.59
CA THR A 368 15.35 -9.47 -20.95
C THR A 368 15.40 -7.97 -21.23
N GLU A 369 16.07 -7.59 -22.31
CA GLU A 369 16.07 -6.20 -22.77
C GLU A 369 14.63 -5.69 -23.04
N GLU A 370 13.77 -6.52 -23.63
CA GLU A 370 12.35 -6.22 -23.86
C GLU A 370 11.56 -6.03 -22.55
N MET A 371 11.97 -6.65 -21.43
CA MET A 371 11.36 -6.38 -20.12
C MET A 371 11.86 -5.08 -19.52
N LEU A 372 13.17 -4.80 -19.61
CA LEU A 372 13.77 -3.58 -19.06
C LEU A 372 13.37 -2.33 -19.86
N ARG A 373 13.08 -2.51 -21.15
CA ARG A 373 12.64 -1.48 -22.10
C ARG A 373 11.37 -1.94 -22.84
N PRO A 374 10.19 -1.88 -22.19
CA PRO A 374 8.93 -2.38 -22.73
C PRO A 374 8.55 -1.79 -24.10
N GLU A 375 8.99 -0.57 -24.40
CA GLU A 375 8.82 0.10 -25.71
C GLU A 375 9.44 -0.68 -26.87
N LYS A 376 10.39 -1.59 -26.61
CA LYS A 376 10.99 -2.46 -27.63
C LYS A 376 10.10 -3.63 -28.03
N GLN A 377 9.09 -3.95 -27.23
CA GLN A 377 8.13 -5.01 -27.58
C GLN A 377 7.16 -4.52 -28.66
N ASP A 378 6.66 -3.28 -28.49
CA ASP A 378 5.75 -2.60 -29.40
C ASP A 378 5.71 -1.11 -29.03
N LEU A 379 6.27 -0.25 -29.88
CA LEU A 379 6.35 1.18 -29.62
C LEU A 379 4.98 1.87 -29.71
N ASP A 380 4.10 1.37 -30.57
CA ASP A 380 2.76 1.92 -30.78
C ASP A 380 1.89 1.66 -29.54
N ALA A 381 1.87 0.41 -29.06
CA ALA A 381 1.17 0.05 -27.83
C ALA A 381 1.75 0.79 -26.61
N TYR A 382 3.07 1.01 -26.57
CA TYR A 382 3.71 1.78 -25.51
C TYR A 382 3.26 3.24 -25.51
N ALA A 383 3.32 3.92 -26.66
CA ALA A 383 2.89 5.31 -26.81
C ALA A 383 1.40 5.48 -26.48
N GLN A 384 0.54 4.59 -26.98
CA GLN A 384 -0.89 4.57 -26.65
C GLN A 384 -1.14 4.38 -25.16
N GLY A 385 -0.40 3.48 -24.51
CA GLY A 385 -0.48 3.24 -23.07
C GLY A 385 -0.14 4.48 -22.25
N VAL A 386 0.95 5.17 -22.59
CA VAL A 386 1.35 6.43 -21.93
C VAL A 386 0.31 7.53 -22.14
N ASN A 387 -0.16 7.71 -23.38
CA ASN A 387 -1.17 8.72 -23.69
C ASN A 387 -2.49 8.46 -22.92
N ASN A 388 -2.88 7.20 -22.76
CA ASN A 388 -4.07 6.86 -21.97
C ASN A 388 -3.88 7.06 -20.46
N ILE A 389 -2.65 6.89 -19.94
CA ILE A 389 -2.31 7.31 -18.56
C ILE A 389 -2.55 8.81 -18.42
N VAL A 390 -2.03 9.63 -19.34
CA VAL A 390 -2.18 11.10 -19.32
C VAL A 390 -3.64 11.53 -19.39
N VAL A 391 -4.41 10.98 -20.34
CA VAL A 391 -5.85 11.26 -20.48
C VAL A 391 -6.60 10.91 -19.20
N THR A 392 -6.26 9.78 -18.58
CA THR A 392 -6.91 9.36 -17.33
C THR A 392 -6.54 10.27 -16.16
N GLN A 393 -5.27 10.66 -16.06
CA GLN A 393 -4.78 11.62 -15.07
C GLN A 393 -5.48 12.98 -15.21
N GLN A 394 -5.65 13.45 -16.45
CA GLN A 394 -6.39 14.69 -16.74
C GLN A 394 -7.86 14.58 -16.33
N ARG A 395 -8.53 13.47 -16.68
CA ARG A 395 -9.92 13.21 -16.30
C ARG A 395 -10.10 13.21 -14.79
N VAL A 396 -9.26 12.48 -14.07
CA VAL A 396 -9.32 12.38 -12.60
C VAL A 396 -9.04 13.74 -11.96
N ALA A 397 -8.00 14.45 -12.39
CA ALA A 397 -7.65 15.76 -11.82
C ALA A 397 -8.76 16.80 -12.00
N ARG A 398 -9.44 16.81 -13.16
CA ARG A 398 -10.60 17.70 -13.41
C ARG A 398 -11.77 17.47 -12.45
N GLN A 399 -11.91 16.27 -11.88
CA GLN A 399 -12.97 16.01 -10.89
C GLN A 399 -12.76 16.81 -9.60
N TYR A 400 -11.51 16.95 -9.14
CA TYR A 400 -11.16 17.75 -7.97
C TYR A 400 -11.45 19.24 -8.16
N ILE A 401 -11.32 19.74 -9.40
CA ILE A 401 -11.68 21.10 -9.77
C ILE A 401 -13.21 21.24 -9.77
N ALA A 402 -13.90 20.30 -10.42
CA ALA A 402 -15.34 20.35 -10.61
C ALA A 402 -16.13 20.27 -9.29
N ASP A 403 -15.67 19.48 -8.31
CA ASP A 403 -16.32 19.35 -7.01
C ASP A 403 -15.81 20.33 -5.94
N GLY A 404 -14.82 21.17 -6.29
CA GLY A 404 -14.21 22.17 -5.41
C GLY A 404 -13.27 21.60 -4.34
N SER A 405 -13.05 20.28 -4.30
CA SER A 405 -12.17 19.65 -3.32
C SER A 405 -10.70 20.05 -3.49
N ILE A 406 -10.31 20.55 -4.68
CA ILE A 406 -8.99 21.12 -4.95
C ILE A 406 -8.61 22.25 -3.98
N GLU A 407 -9.58 22.99 -3.44
CA GLU A 407 -9.33 24.06 -2.46
C GLU A 407 -8.86 23.52 -1.10
N ALA A 408 -9.11 22.24 -0.83
CA ALA A 408 -8.58 21.57 0.36
C ALA A 408 -7.22 20.88 0.11
N ALA A 409 -6.71 20.85 -1.12
CA ALA A 409 -5.39 20.31 -1.41
C ALA A 409 -4.29 21.24 -0.89
N CYS A 410 -3.25 20.67 -0.27
CA CYS A 410 -2.07 21.43 0.09
C CYS A 410 -1.37 21.99 -1.16
N PRO A 411 -0.58 23.08 -1.06
CA PRO A 411 -0.06 23.78 -2.23
C PRO A 411 0.66 22.90 -3.28
N PRO A 412 1.52 21.92 -2.91
CA PRO A 412 2.17 21.06 -3.90
C PRO A 412 1.17 20.21 -4.70
N LEU A 413 0.16 19.65 -4.01
CA LEU A 413 -0.88 18.84 -4.65
C LEU A 413 -1.87 19.68 -5.45
N LYS A 414 -2.19 20.90 -4.99
CA LYS A 414 -3.01 21.84 -5.75
C LYS A 414 -2.36 22.17 -7.09
N ALA A 415 -1.07 22.52 -7.07
CA ALA A 415 -0.30 22.76 -8.29
C ALA A 415 -0.24 21.51 -9.19
N LEU A 416 0.01 20.33 -8.62
CA LEU A 416 0.04 19.07 -9.35
C LEU A 416 -1.29 18.76 -10.03
N LEU A 417 -2.42 18.93 -9.33
CA LEU A 417 -3.76 18.70 -9.88
C LEU A 417 -4.06 19.64 -11.06
N TYR A 418 -3.68 20.92 -10.97
CA TYR A 418 -3.82 21.84 -12.11
C TYR A 418 -2.91 21.44 -13.28
N ILE A 419 -1.66 21.06 -13.03
CA ILE A 419 -0.76 20.56 -14.08
C ILE A 419 -1.34 19.31 -14.76
N MET A 420 -1.90 18.38 -13.99
CA MET A 420 -2.56 17.20 -14.56
C MET A 420 -3.81 17.55 -15.39
N ALA A 421 -4.63 18.50 -14.92
CA ALA A 421 -5.92 18.85 -15.54
C ALA A 421 -5.78 19.78 -16.76
N GLU A 422 -4.87 20.75 -16.68
CA GLU A 422 -4.78 21.90 -17.58
C GLU A 422 -3.40 22.02 -18.25
N GLY A 423 -2.43 21.19 -17.86
CA GLY A 423 -1.08 21.16 -18.43
C GLY A 423 -0.09 22.11 -17.76
N SER A 424 -0.57 23.08 -16.96
CA SER A 424 0.29 23.99 -16.19
C SER A 424 -0.42 24.55 -14.96
N TYR A 425 0.34 25.14 -14.03
CA TYR A 425 -0.17 25.91 -12.90
C TYR A 425 0.61 27.22 -12.77
N ASN A 426 -0.04 28.37 -12.97
CA ASN A 426 0.62 29.69 -13.03
C ASN A 426 1.80 29.73 -14.03
N GLY A 427 1.69 29.00 -15.15
CA GLY A 427 2.75 28.87 -16.15
C GLY A 427 3.79 27.80 -15.84
N LEU A 428 3.80 27.21 -14.63
CA LEU A 428 4.71 26.13 -14.25
C LEU A 428 4.24 24.79 -14.79
N LYS A 429 5.20 23.97 -15.23
CA LYS A 429 5.08 22.57 -15.64
C LYS A 429 5.71 21.64 -14.60
N VAL A 430 5.51 20.33 -14.77
CA VAL A 430 6.03 19.30 -13.85
C VAL A 430 7.56 19.27 -13.75
N GLU A 431 8.26 19.65 -14.82
CA GLU A 431 9.73 19.65 -14.88
C GLU A 431 10.35 20.93 -14.32
N ASP A 432 9.57 21.98 -14.04
CA ASP A 432 10.12 23.24 -13.56
C ASP A 432 10.62 23.11 -12.13
N ASP A 433 11.86 23.55 -11.89
CA ASP A 433 12.51 23.50 -10.58
C ASP A 433 11.67 24.19 -9.49
N GLU A 434 11.01 25.30 -9.82
CA GLU A 434 10.14 26.03 -8.89
C GLU A 434 8.95 25.15 -8.42
N PHE A 435 8.36 24.37 -9.32
CA PHE A 435 7.31 23.43 -8.98
C PHE A 435 7.84 22.24 -8.17
N ARG A 436 8.96 21.63 -8.61
CA ARG A 436 9.56 20.49 -7.90
C ARG A 436 9.93 20.86 -6.46
N LYS A 437 10.42 22.09 -6.23
CA LYS A 437 10.77 22.61 -4.90
C LYS A 437 9.60 22.66 -3.92
N LEU A 438 8.35 22.67 -4.39
CA LEU A 438 7.17 22.59 -3.52
C LEU A 438 7.11 21.28 -2.73
N PHE A 439 7.76 20.22 -3.22
CA PHE A 439 7.80 18.90 -2.59
C PHE A 439 8.98 18.75 -1.61
N ASP A 440 9.87 19.74 -1.51
CA ASP A 440 11.03 19.68 -0.65
C ASP A 440 10.65 19.75 0.82
N ARG A 441 11.22 18.84 1.62
CA ARG A 441 11.00 18.80 3.07
C ARG A 441 11.34 20.13 3.75
N ALA A 442 12.46 20.75 3.38
CA ALA A 442 12.89 22.00 3.98
C ALA A 442 11.92 23.16 3.71
N GLU A 443 11.34 23.20 2.52
CA GLU A 443 10.38 24.24 2.13
C GLU A 443 9.02 24.00 2.77
N ILE A 444 8.56 22.74 2.82
CA ILE A 444 7.31 22.37 3.50
C ILE A 444 7.38 22.70 4.99
N LEU A 445 8.47 22.38 5.68
CA LEU A 445 8.59 22.66 7.12
C LEU A 445 8.59 24.16 7.47
N LYS A 446 9.03 25.03 6.55
CA LYS A 446 9.01 26.48 6.72
C LYS A 446 7.67 27.12 6.32
N SER A 447 6.80 26.36 5.68
CA SER A 447 5.58 26.90 5.09
C SER A 447 4.48 27.21 6.11
N ASP A 448 3.74 28.28 5.83
CA ASP A 448 2.57 28.67 6.64
C ASP A 448 1.49 27.58 6.64
N TRP A 449 1.33 26.83 5.54
CA TRP A 449 0.31 25.80 5.45
C TRP A 449 0.62 24.61 6.35
N TYR A 450 1.89 24.21 6.49
CA TYR A 450 2.29 23.15 7.43
C TYR A 450 2.12 23.63 8.88
N ALA A 451 2.55 24.86 9.18
CA ALA A 451 2.34 25.47 10.50
C ALA A 451 0.84 25.53 10.87
N ALA A 452 -0.04 25.87 9.92
CA ALA A 452 -1.47 25.86 10.10
C ALA A 452 -2.03 24.46 10.43
N ARG A 453 -1.45 23.39 9.87
CA ARG A 453 -1.85 22.01 10.21
C ARG A 453 -1.50 21.63 11.64
N LEU A 454 -0.31 22.02 12.11
CA LEU A 454 0.10 21.79 13.49
C LEU A 454 -0.83 22.54 14.46
N GLN A 455 -1.14 23.80 14.14
CA GLN A 455 -2.07 24.58 14.94
C GLN A 455 -3.49 23.97 14.95
N ALA A 456 -3.98 23.49 13.80
CA ALA A 456 -5.27 22.81 13.73
C ALA A 456 -5.30 21.55 14.61
N LYS A 457 -4.22 20.75 14.59
CA LYS A 457 -4.07 19.58 15.46
C LYS A 457 -4.08 19.94 16.95
N ARG A 458 -3.33 20.98 17.35
CA ARG A 458 -3.34 21.49 18.73
C ARG A 458 -4.74 21.90 19.17
N LEU A 459 -5.44 22.71 18.36
CA LEU A 459 -6.79 23.18 18.67
C LEU A 459 -7.80 22.02 18.78
N ARG A 460 -7.68 21.01 17.89
CA ARG A 460 -8.49 19.80 17.97
C ARG A 460 -8.23 19.03 19.26
N ASP A 461 -6.98 18.93 19.71
CA ASP A 461 -6.65 18.21 20.94
C ASP A 461 -7.14 18.94 22.19
N VAL A 462 -7.01 20.27 22.25
CA VAL A 462 -7.63 21.08 23.30
C VAL A 462 -9.12 20.81 23.38
N HIS A 463 -9.82 20.87 22.24
CA HIS A 463 -11.26 20.63 22.19
C HIS A 463 -11.64 19.21 22.62
N MET A 464 -10.90 18.20 22.16
CA MET A 464 -11.13 16.80 22.53
C MET A 464 -10.97 16.58 24.05
N TRP A 465 -9.92 17.13 24.66
CA TRP A 465 -9.70 16.98 26.10
C TRP A 465 -10.74 17.73 26.95
N GLU A 466 -11.19 18.91 26.51
CA GLU A 466 -12.33 19.60 27.14
C GLU A 466 -13.61 18.75 27.08
N GLN A 467 -13.87 18.07 25.97
CA GLN A 467 -15.00 17.13 25.85
C GLN A 467 -14.85 15.91 26.76
N HIS A 468 -13.65 15.32 26.85
CA HIS A 468 -13.38 14.20 27.76
C HIS A 468 -13.64 14.59 29.22
N ILE A 469 -13.13 15.74 29.67
CA ILE A 469 -13.35 16.24 31.03
C ILE A 469 -14.84 16.43 31.28
N LYS A 470 -15.55 17.14 30.39
CA LYS A 470 -17.00 17.36 30.53
C LYS A 470 -17.78 16.05 30.62
N TYR A 471 -17.41 15.05 29.81
CA TYR A 471 -18.03 13.72 29.86
C TYR A 471 -17.78 13.04 31.20
N LEU A 472 -16.53 12.99 31.65
CA LEU A 472 -16.14 12.32 32.90
C LEU A 472 -16.74 12.99 34.13
N GLU A 473 -16.81 14.32 34.18
CA GLU A 473 -17.49 15.05 35.25
C GLU A 473 -18.99 14.74 35.29
N LYS A 474 -19.65 14.72 34.12
CA LYS A 474 -21.08 14.36 34.01
C LYS A 474 -21.31 12.93 34.48
N PHE A 475 -20.46 12.00 34.04
CA PHE A 475 -20.52 10.59 34.41
C PHE A 475 -20.30 10.38 35.92
N SER A 476 -19.33 11.09 36.52
CA SER A 476 -19.08 11.03 37.95
C SER A 476 -20.27 11.54 38.78
N LYS A 477 -20.99 12.57 38.28
CA LYS A 477 -22.15 13.16 38.96
C LYS A 477 -23.44 12.34 38.79
N SER A 478 -23.54 11.45 37.80
CA SER A 478 -24.77 10.67 37.54
C SER A 478 -24.97 9.47 38.48
N GLY A 479 -24.33 9.46 39.66
CA GLY A 479 -24.42 8.34 40.60
C GLY A 479 -23.70 7.10 40.09
N CYS A 480 -22.47 7.24 39.58
CA CYS A 480 -21.71 6.09 39.10
C CYS A 480 -21.52 5.07 40.24
N ASP A 481 -21.62 3.79 39.90
CA ASP A 481 -21.30 2.69 40.80
C ASP A 481 -19.92 2.93 41.46
N SER A 482 -19.81 2.67 42.76
CA SER A 482 -18.60 2.95 43.55
C SER A 482 -17.35 2.27 42.98
N ARG A 483 -17.52 1.17 42.23
CA ARG A 483 -16.45 0.46 41.51
C ARG A 483 -15.72 1.32 40.46
N TRP A 484 -16.37 2.36 39.94
CA TRP A 484 -15.79 3.21 38.89
C TRP A 484 -15.29 4.56 39.39
N LYS A 485 -15.50 4.89 40.66
CA LYS A 485 -15.22 6.22 41.20
C LYS A 485 -13.72 6.55 41.13
N GLY A 486 -12.85 5.69 41.69
CA GLY A 486 -11.39 5.91 41.65
C GLY A 486 -10.82 5.96 40.23
N LEU A 487 -11.28 5.06 39.34
CA LEU A 487 -10.86 5.07 37.94
C LEU A 487 -11.28 6.35 37.21
N THR A 488 -12.44 6.91 37.57
CA THR A 488 -12.94 8.16 36.96
C THR A 488 -12.13 9.36 37.44
N GLU A 489 -11.75 9.40 38.72
CA GLU A 489 -10.90 10.44 39.31
C GLU A 489 -9.50 10.44 38.66
N ASP A 490 -8.85 9.28 38.53
CA ASP A 490 -7.54 9.15 37.87
C ASP A 490 -7.60 9.59 36.40
N LYS A 491 -8.66 9.20 35.68
CA LYS A 491 -8.88 9.61 34.28
C LYS A 491 -9.12 11.11 34.14
N LEU A 492 -9.80 11.73 35.10
CA LEU A 492 -9.99 13.18 35.13
C LEU A 492 -8.67 13.90 35.32
N VAL A 493 -7.84 13.49 36.29
CA VAL A 493 -6.51 14.07 36.52
C VAL A 493 -5.66 13.97 35.25
N PHE A 494 -5.63 12.80 34.61
CA PHE A 494 -4.92 12.62 33.35
C PHE A 494 -5.47 13.52 32.23
N ALA A 495 -6.79 13.63 32.10
CA ALA A 495 -7.41 14.48 31.08
C ALA A 495 -7.11 15.97 31.29
N PHE A 496 -7.08 16.46 32.53
CA PHE A 496 -6.64 17.83 32.86
C PHE A 496 -5.17 18.05 32.49
N GLN A 497 -4.27 17.13 32.85
CA GLN A 497 -2.86 17.20 32.47
C GLN A 497 -2.69 17.28 30.95
N LYS A 498 -3.43 16.47 30.18
CA LYS A 498 -3.40 16.51 28.71
C LYS A 498 -4.00 17.77 28.11
N LEU A 499 -5.04 18.32 28.74
CA LEU A 499 -5.59 19.62 28.34
C LEU A 499 -4.56 20.74 28.56
N ASP A 500 -3.90 20.77 29.70
CA ASP A 500 -2.87 21.78 30.03
C ASP A 500 -1.68 21.65 29.07
N GLU A 501 -1.20 20.44 28.82
CA GLU A 501 -0.16 20.17 27.82
C GLU A 501 -0.55 20.70 26.43
N ALA A 502 -1.80 20.50 25.99
CA ALA A 502 -2.26 20.95 24.67
C ALA A 502 -2.52 22.46 24.60
N LYS A 503 -2.88 23.10 25.73
CA LYS A 503 -3.06 24.55 25.83
C LYS A 503 -1.74 25.31 25.85
N ASP A 504 -0.64 24.68 26.26
CA ASP A 504 0.69 25.27 26.17
C ASP A 504 1.06 25.59 24.71
N ALA A 505 1.71 26.74 24.48
CA ALA A 505 2.18 27.14 23.15
C ALA A 505 3.31 26.22 22.64
N SER A 506 4.16 25.72 23.54
CA SER A 506 5.24 24.76 23.25
C SER A 506 4.72 23.39 22.79
N PHE A 507 3.42 23.14 22.86
CA PHE A 507 2.82 21.93 22.30
C PHE A 507 3.09 21.80 20.80
N ILE A 508 3.18 22.92 20.07
CA ILE A 508 3.51 22.90 18.64
C ILE A 508 4.88 22.28 18.40
N ASP A 509 5.89 22.61 19.21
CA ASP A 509 7.22 22.00 19.12
C ASP A 509 7.15 20.50 19.43
N LYS A 510 6.28 20.09 20.35
CA LYS A 510 6.02 18.68 20.64
C LYS A 510 5.35 17.94 19.49
N ILE A 511 4.65 18.59 18.56
CA ILE A 511 4.04 17.92 17.40
C ILE A 511 4.68 18.31 16.07
N ALA A 512 5.77 19.07 16.11
CA ALA A 512 6.61 19.30 14.95
C ALA A 512 7.08 17.96 14.36
N ASN A 513 7.25 17.94 13.04
CA ASN A 513 7.62 16.73 12.29
C ASN A 513 6.57 15.60 12.35
N THR A 514 5.31 15.94 12.62
CA THR A 514 4.14 15.06 12.42
C THR A 514 3.29 15.55 11.25
N ILE A 515 2.31 14.75 10.79
CA ILE A 515 1.42 15.13 9.67
C ILE A 515 0.40 16.23 10.02
N GLY A 516 0.27 16.60 11.30
CA GLY A 516 -0.71 17.60 11.76
C GLY A 516 -2.16 17.18 11.50
N LEU A 517 -3.02 18.16 11.18
CA LEU A 517 -4.43 17.98 10.82
C LEU A 517 -4.82 18.99 9.74
N ASP A 518 -5.68 18.63 8.78
CA ASP A 518 -6.19 19.60 7.80
C ASP A 518 -6.89 20.78 8.47
N ALA A 519 -6.39 22.00 8.23
CA ALA A 519 -6.90 23.22 8.84
C ALA A 519 -8.39 23.50 8.49
N GLY A 520 -8.83 23.05 7.32
CA GLY A 520 -10.22 23.19 6.85
C GLY A 520 -11.25 22.37 7.63
N LEU A 521 -10.82 21.34 8.38
CA LEU A 521 -11.69 20.42 9.13
C LEU A 521 -12.13 20.95 10.50
N THR A 522 -11.43 21.93 11.05
CA THR A 522 -11.74 22.48 12.37
C THR A 522 -12.65 23.71 12.25
N SER A 523 -13.89 23.61 12.72
CA SER A 523 -14.80 24.76 12.89
C SER A 523 -14.21 25.84 13.81
N ALA A 524 -13.33 25.45 14.74
CA ALA A 524 -12.54 26.34 15.59
C ALA A 524 -11.51 27.17 14.80
N VAL A 525 -10.87 26.61 13.75
CA VAL A 525 -9.93 27.33 12.88
C VAL A 525 -10.67 28.27 11.94
N LYS A 526 -11.86 27.91 11.44
CA LYS A 526 -12.72 28.85 10.68
C LYS A 526 -13.10 30.11 11.50
N LYS A 527 -13.15 30.02 12.83
CA LYS A 527 -13.34 31.20 13.71
C LYS A 527 -12.02 31.92 14.07
N ALA A 528 -10.90 31.22 14.13
CA ALA A 528 -9.59 31.79 14.46
C ALA A 528 -8.85 32.44 13.27
N VAL A 529 -9.17 32.02 12.03
CA VAL A 529 -8.50 32.46 10.78
C VAL A 529 -9.32 33.51 10.02
N LYS A 530 -10.32 34.15 10.63
CA LYS A 530 -10.84 35.39 10.03
C LYS A 530 -9.72 36.43 10.05
N PRO A 531 -9.24 36.91 8.89
CA PRO A 531 -8.29 38.01 8.88
C PRO A 531 -8.97 39.20 9.56
N LYS A 532 -8.28 39.81 10.52
CA LYS A 532 -8.66 41.15 10.99
C LYS A 532 -8.50 42.08 9.79
N THR A 533 -9.59 42.37 9.10
CA THR A 533 -9.64 43.51 8.18
C THR A 533 -9.19 44.73 8.99
N PRO A 534 -8.21 45.51 8.52
CA PRO A 534 -7.93 46.79 9.15
C PRO A 534 -9.17 47.65 8.93
N THR A 535 -9.85 48.01 10.02
CA THR A 535 -10.76 49.14 10.02
C THR A 535 -9.92 50.36 9.68
N ALA A 536 -9.93 50.77 8.41
CA ALA A 536 -9.46 52.08 8.02
C ALA A 536 -10.38 53.11 8.67
N ALA A 537 -9.85 53.85 9.63
CA ALA A 537 -10.44 55.09 10.08
C ALA A 537 -9.96 56.20 9.13
N VAL A 538 -10.86 56.67 8.27
CA VAL A 538 -11.08 58.08 7.91
C VAL A 538 -12.56 58.24 7.64
#